data_AF-A0A6I8TQH9-F1
#
_entry.id   AF-A0A6I8TQH9-F1
#
_cell.length_a   1.000
_cell.length_b   1.000
_cell.length_c   1.000
_cell.angle_alpha   90.00
_cell.angle_beta   90.00
_cell.angle_gamma   90.00
#
_symmetry.space_group_name_H-M   'P 1'
#
loop_
_entity.id
_entity.type
_entity.pdbx_description
1 polymer ?
#
loop_
_entity_poly.entity_id
_entity_poly.type
_entity_poly.pdbx_seq_one_letter_code
_entity_poly.pdbx_strand_id
1 'polypeptide(L)'
;MECYFKELGIIDGLTLNMERVKQHLANVEERAREFYETAYKTCDDELDEDKHKFHVVMCSPYPTAIQKCVQEKMIQQCPEEYFVKSELCDQVKNGDKLCEN
;
A
#
# COMPACT_ATOMS: atom_id res chain seq x y z
N MET A 1 -1.72 1.03 -12.11
CA MET A 1 -2.26 0.30 -10.94
C MET A 1 -3.71 -0.13 -11.11
N GLU A 2 -4.59 0.70 -11.68
CA GLU A 2 -6.02 0.37 -11.82
C GLU A 2 -6.28 -0.99 -12.49
N CYS A 3 -5.69 -1.26 -13.67
CA CYS A 3 -5.83 -2.55 -14.34
C CYS A 3 -5.38 -3.73 -13.46
N TYR A 4 -4.19 -3.64 -12.86
CA TYR A 4 -3.62 -4.71 -12.03
C TYR A 4 -4.53 -5.06 -10.83
N PHE A 5 -4.99 -4.05 -10.09
CA PHE A 5 -5.85 -4.30 -8.93
C PHE A 5 -7.25 -4.75 -9.31
N LYS A 6 -7.76 -4.32 -10.46
CA LYS A 6 -9.02 -4.80 -11.01
C LYS A 6 -8.95 -6.27 -11.41
N GLU A 7 -7.89 -6.69 -12.10
CA GLU A 7 -7.66 -8.10 -12.47
C GLU A 7 -7.56 -9.01 -11.24
N LEU A 8 -6.96 -8.52 -10.16
CA LEU A 8 -6.89 -9.24 -8.88
C LEU A 8 -8.18 -9.14 -8.05
N GLY A 9 -9.13 -8.30 -8.46
CA GLY A 9 -10.35 -8.00 -7.71
C GLY A 9 -10.11 -7.26 -6.39
N ILE A 10 -8.89 -6.78 -6.13
CA ILE A 10 -8.51 -6.10 -4.89
C ILE A 10 -9.12 -4.70 -4.84
N ILE A 11 -9.21 -4.00 -5.97
CA ILE A 11 -9.88 -2.70 -6.06
C ILE A 11 -10.82 -2.70 -7.26
N ASP A 12 -12.06 -2.27 -7.03
CA ASP A 12 -13.02 -1.96 -8.09
C ASP A 12 -13.48 -0.50 -7.94
N GLY A 13 -13.11 0.34 -8.91
CA GLY A 13 -13.31 1.79 -8.84
C GLY A 13 -12.62 2.39 -7.61
N LEU A 14 -13.42 2.83 -6.62
CA LEU A 14 -12.97 3.45 -5.37
C LEU A 14 -13.16 2.55 -4.14
N THR A 15 -13.40 1.26 -4.37
CA THR A 15 -13.70 0.31 -3.30
C THR A 15 -12.57 -0.70 -3.17
N LEU A 16 -11.93 -0.71 -2.00
CA LEU A 16 -10.99 -1.75 -1.61
C LEU A 16 -11.75 -3.00 -1.13
N ASN A 17 -11.40 -4.16 -1.66
CA ASN A 17 -11.94 -5.45 -1.24
C ASN A 17 -10.94 -6.18 -0.34
N MET A 18 -11.12 -6.05 0.97
CA MET A 18 -10.25 -6.68 1.96
C MET A 18 -10.28 -8.22 1.93
N GLU A 19 -11.36 -8.84 1.47
CA GLU A 19 -11.39 -10.30 1.30
C GLU A 19 -10.40 -10.74 0.19
N ARG A 20 -10.34 -9.99 -0.91
CA ARG A 20 -9.40 -10.24 -2.00
C ARG A 20 -7.96 -9.93 -1.61
N VAL A 21 -7.73 -8.89 -0.79
CA VAL A 21 -6.42 -8.63 -0.17
C VAL A 21 -5.95 -9.85 0.63
N LYS A 22 -6.80 -10.38 1.52
CA LYS A 22 -6.50 -11.56 2.34
C LYS A 22 -6.20 -12.80 1.49
N GLN A 23 -6.98 -13.03 0.45
CA GLN A 23 -6.75 -14.13 -0.49
C GLN A 23 -5.39 -13.99 -1.20
N HIS A 24 -5.03 -12.77 -1.62
CA HIS A 24 -3.74 -12.51 -2.28
C HIS A 24 -2.54 -12.71 -1.34
N LEU A 25 -2.73 -12.46 -0.03
CA LEU A 25 -1.71 -12.62 1.00
C LEU A 25 -1.71 -14.01 1.66
N ALA A 26 -2.53 -14.96 1.21
CA ALA A 26 -2.73 -16.25 1.89
C ALA A 26 -1.44 -17.06 2.12
N ASN A 27 -0.46 -16.93 1.21
CA ASN A 27 0.84 -17.62 1.29
C ASN A 27 1.94 -16.80 1.97
N VAL A 28 1.64 -15.58 2.41
CA VAL A 28 2.57 -14.75 3.19
C VAL A 28 2.55 -15.25 4.64
N GLU A 29 3.72 -15.25 5.28
CA GLU A 29 3.85 -15.58 6.70
C GLU A 29 2.94 -14.68 7.55
N GLU A 30 2.37 -15.25 8.62
CA GLU A 30 1.23 -14.67 9.35
C GLU A 30 1.47 -13.25 9.82
N ARG A 31 2.60 -12.98 10.46
CA ARG A 31 2.88 -11.65 10.99
C ARG A 31 3.14 -10.62 9.91
N ALA A 32 3.83 -11.01 8.84
CA ALA A 32 3.95 -10.17 7.65
C ALA A 32 2.58 -9.90 7.01
N ARG A 33 1.73 -10.92 6.90
CA ARG A 33 0.36 -10.80 6.35
C ARG A 33 -0.50 -9.82 7.16
N GLU A 34 -0.52 -9.95 8.49
CA GLU A 34 -1.25 -9.03 9.37
C GLU A 34 -0.80 -7.58 9.18
N PHE A 35 0.50 -7.36 9.02
CA PHE A 35 1.07 -6.06 8.73
C PHE A 35 0.57 -5.49 7.38
N TYR A 36 0.62 -6.28 6.31
CA TYR A 36 0.08 -5.88 5.01
C TYR A 36 -1.42 -5.58 5.06
N GLU A 37 -2.21 -6.45 5.68
CA GLU A 37 -3.66 -6.25 5.83
C GLU A 37 -3.98 -4.94 6.57
N THR A 38 -3.23 -4.66 7.65
CA THR A 38 -3.36 -3.42 8.41
C THR A 38 -3.00 -2.20 7.55
N ALA A 39 -1.90 -2.26 6.81
CA ALA A 39 -1.49 -1.18 5.92
C ALA A 39 -2.55 -0.87 4.86
N TYR A 40 -3.11 -1.89 4.20
CA TYR A 40 -4.18 -1.71 3.22
C TYR A 40 -5.41 -1.04 3.83
N LYS A 41 -5.85 -1.51 5.01
CA LYS A 41 -7.00 -0.93 5.71
C LYS A 41 -6.76 0.53 6.11
N THR A 42 -5.63 0.81 6.77
CA THR A 42 -5.28 2.17 7.19
C THR A 42 -5.19 3.12 5.99
N CYS A 43 -4.63 2.67 4.87
CA CYS A 43 -4.56 3.48 3.66
C CYS A 43 -5.93 3.73 3.02
N ASP A 44 -6.86 2.78 3.09
CA ASP A 44 -8.24 3.02 2.64
C ASP A 44 -8.95 4.03 3.54
N ASP A 45 -8.80 3.90 4.87
CA ASP A 45 -9.36 4.82 5.85
C ASP A 45 -8.78 6.25 5.67
N GLU A 46 -7.46 6.39 5.49
CA GLU A 46 -6.78 7.68 5.28
C GLU A 46 -7.22 8.37 3.96
N LEU A 47 -7.56 7.58 2.93
CA LEU A 47 -7.97 8.09 1.63
C LEU A 47 -9.48 8.27 1.49
N ASP A 48 -10.28 7.78 2.45
CA ASP A 48 -11.75 7.80 2.38
C ASP A 48 -12.30 9.22 2.28
N GLU A 49 -11.76 10.15 3.08
CA GLU A 49 -12.15 11.57 3.09
C GLU A 49 -11.95 12.23 1.72
N ASP A 50 -10.96 11.75 0.97
CA ASP A 50 -10.57 12.29 -0.33
C ASP A 50 -11.08 11.48 -1.53
N LYS A 51 -11.86 10.40 -1.29
CA LYS A 51 -12.34 9.52 -2.37
C LYS A 51 -13.07 10.27 -3.48
N HIS A 52 -13.84 11.29 -3.13
CA HIS A 52 -14.56 12.13 -4.08
C HIS A 52 -13.64 12.81 -5.12
N LYS A 53 -12.36 13.06 -4.79
CA LYS A 53 -11.36 13.65 -5.69
C LYS A 53 -10.83 12.67 -6.74
N PHE A 54 -11.08 11.37 -6.57
CA PHE A 54 -10.57 10.31 -7.45
C PHE A 54 -11.52 9.92 -8.59
N HIS A 55 -12.65 10.60 -8.75
CA HIS A 55 -13.61 10.34 -9.83
C HIS A 55 -13.33 11.07 -11.15
N VAL A 56 -12.30 11.93 -11.22
CA VAL A 56 -12.22 13.02 -12.21
C VAL A 56 -11.46 12.66 -13.50
N VAL A 57 -11.07 11.40 -13.72
CA VAL A 57 -10.20 11.02 -14.85
C VAL A 57 -10.56 9.65 -15.46
N MET A 58 -10.11 9.40 -16.70
CA MET A 58 -10.36 8.18 -17.49
C MET A 58 -9.92 6.89 -16.78
N CYS A 59 -8.87 6.97 -15.96
CA CYS A 59 -8.41 5.91 -15.07
C CYS A 59 -8.43 6.44 -13.65
N SER A 60 -9.09 5.75 -12.72
CA SER A 60 -9.10 6.21 -11.32
C SER A 60 -7.66 6.26 -10.76
N PRO A 61 -7.26 7.36 -10.10
CA PRO A 61 -5.97 7.45 -9.41
C PRO A 61 -6.00 6.73 -8.06
N TYR A 62 -7.16 6.38 -7.52
CA TYR A 62 -7.31 5.76 -6.21
C TYR A 62 -6.50 4.45 -6.04
N PRO A 63 -6.51 3.50 -7.00
CA PRO A 63 -5.65 2.33 -6.93
C PRO A 63 -4.15 2.67 -6.84
N THR A 64 -3.73 3.76 -7.48
CA THR A 64 -2.33 4.22 -7.38
C THR A 64 -2.06 4.88 -6.02
N ALA A 65 -3.02 5.64 -5.48
CA ALA A 65 -2.92 6.26 -4.16
C ALA A 65 -2.82 5.20 -3.05
N ILE A 66 -3.67 4.16 -3.09
CA ILE A 66 -3.61 3.02 -2.18
C ILE A 66 -2.23 2.34 -2.25
N GLN A 67 -1.74 2.02 -3.45
CA GLN A 67 -0.43 1.38 -3.61
C GLN A 67 0.70 2.21 -2.99
N LYS A 68 0.71 3.52 -3.23
CA LYS A 68 1.74 4.41 -2.69
C LYS A 68 1.68 4.47 -1.18
N CYS A 69 0.48 4.67 -0.62
CA CYS A 69 0.31 4.68 0.84
C CYS A 69 0.78 3.35 1.46
N VAL A 70 0.38 2.21 0.90
CA VAL A 70 0.80 0.89 1.41
C VAL A 70 2.31 0.74 1.36
N GLN A 71 2.96 1.15 0.26
CA GLN A 71 4.42 1.12 0.13
C GLN A 71 5.11 2.03 1.17
N GLU A 72 4.58 3.22 1.41
CA GLU A 72 5.12 4.14 2.42
C GLU A 72 5.02 3.53 3.82
N LYS A 73 3.85 2.97 4.20
CA LYS A 73 3.70 2.25 5.47
C LYS A 73 4.65 1.06 5.55
N MET A 74 4.79 0.28 4.48
CA MET A 74 5.71 -0.86 4.42
C MET A 74 7.15 -0.47 4.71
N ILE A 75 7.61 0.64 4.14
CA ILE A 75 8.97 1.14 4.33
C ILE A 75 9.16 1.67 5.76
N GLN A 76 8.28 2.59 6.18
CA GLN A 76 8.43 3.31 7.45
C GLN A 76 8.17 2.42 8.67
N GLN A 77 7.25 1.47 8.54
CA GLN A 77 6.77 0.62 9.63
C GLN A 77 7.20 -0.84 9.46
N CYS A 78 8.19 -1.10 8.59
CA CYS A 78 8.76 -2.44 8.41
C CYS A 78 9.12 -3.06 9.77
N PRO A 79 8.53 -4.22 10.14
CA PRO A 79 8.83 -4.87 11.40
C PRO A 79 10.32 -5.22 11.51
N GLU A 80 10.89 -5.08 12.72
CA GLU A 80 12.33 -5.20 12.93
C GLU A 80 12.91 -6.55 12.50
N GLU A 81 12.14 -7.64 12.59
CA GLU A 81 12.58 -8.97 12.16
C GLU A 81 12.74 -9.14 10.65
N TYR A 82 12.08 -8.31 9.84
CA TYR A 82 12.23 -8.31 8.38
C TYR A 82 13.10 -7.14 7.89
N PHE A 83 13.38 -6.17 8.76
CA PHE A 83 14.14 -4.99 8.39
C PHE A 83 15.63 -5.32 8.24
N VAL A 84 16.17 -5.08 7.06
CA VAL A 84 17.60 -5.20 6.81
C VAL A 84 18.30 -3.92 7.27
N LYS A 85 19.01 -4.02 8.40
CA LYS A 85 19.74 -2.87 8.94
C LYS A 85 20.94 -2.51 8.06
N SER A 86 20.93 -1.32 7.51
CA SER A 86 22.05 -0.71 6.79
C SER A 86 21.85 0.81 6.72
N GLU A 87 22.92 1.57 6.52
CA GLU A 87 22.85 3.03 6.36
C GLU A 87 21.84 3.45 5.28
N LEU A 88 21.87 2.77 4.13
CA LEU A 88 20.96 3.04 3.03
C LEU A 88 19.50 2.70 3.39
N CYS A 89 19.26 1.56 4.04
CA CYS A 89 17.89 1.18 4.46
C CYS A 89 17.35 2.11 5.56
N ASP A 90 18.22 2.57 6.46
CA ASP A 90 17.86 3.54 7.51
C ASP A 90 17.47 4.89 6.88
N GLN A 91 18.22 5.36 5.87
CA GLN A 91 17.89 6.56 5.09
C GLN A 91 16.53 6.43 4.39
N VAL A 92 16.28 5.31 3.71
CA VAL A 92 14.99 5.04 3.05
C VAL A 92 13.83 5.03 4.05
N LYS A 93 14.03 4.37 5.20
CA LYS A 93 13.03 4.28 6.27
C LYS A 93 12.68 5.65 6.86
N ASN A 94 13.67 6.53 6.96
CA ASN A 94 13.51 7.90 7.44
C ASN A 94 12.91 8.86 6.38
N GLY A 95 12.80 8.43 5.12
CA GLY A 95 12.31 9.26 4.02
C GLY A 95 13.36 10.22 3.45
N ASP A 96 14.64 9.92 3.65
CA ASP A 96 15.74 10.72 3.10
C ASP A 96 15.76 10.64 1.56
N LYS A 97 16.08 11.76 0.91
CA LYS A 97 16.25 11.79 -0.55
C LYS A 97 17.57 11.12 -0.93
N LEU A 98 17.49 9.89 -1.43
CA LEU A 98 18.66 9.12 -1.88
C LEU A 98 19.24 9.58 -3.21
N CYS A 99 18.46 10.28 -4.03
CA CYS A 99 18.89 10.81 -5.31
C CYS A 99 18.65 12.33 -5.32
N GLU A 100 19.71 13.09 -5.54
CA GLU A 100 19.59 14.50 -5.94
C GLU A 100 19.20 14.53 -7.43
N ASN A 101 18.14 15.26 -7.76
CA ASN A 101 17.74 15.50 -9.15
C ASN A 101 18.67 16.52 -9.81
#